data_AF-A0ABD1J9V7-F1
#
_entry.id   AF-A0ABD1J9V7-F1
#
_cell.length_a   1.000
_cell.length_b   1.000
_cell.length_c   1.000
_cell.angle_alpha   90.00
_cell.angle_beta   90.00
_cell.angle_gamma   90.00
#
_symmetry.space_group_name_H-M   'P 1'
#
loop_
_entity.id
_entity.type
_entity.pdbx_description
1 polymer ?
#
loop_
_entity_poly.entity_id
_entity_poly.type
_entity_poly.pdbx_seq_one_letter_code
_entity_poly.pdbx_strand_id
1 'polypeptide(L)'
;MIRRAKTAKVYIEVTTDDEDKQGDAEDDSDDNADDSWHPEQNVSNKKSVARKPAKPREPKPKKEPKPKREPKPKAERKPRAPRVPKGKNKEPPTDAPTVQQPEPQIPAAMEAGASSEREGPQEPLRVKEERLSFPMPISCTPSGSNFTSSTNQQSQVVKKEEPEEDFTFDEPAVKKQKTSTASQGSRPIRQAQSVDVFGEGLHMNWDPIQVLAQRTGVEQWVCVNVAQLLREENTIPFLVRYRKQMINYMDADALREVQVALEELCGLAKKCQSVIQTLKKDGVLTSELEVSLKNCRTPDELDHVYSPYKKGSKLSKARRAKELGLEPVALALLQNPQTLNLHSYVKPGTEGLSTIEEVATGVEQILAHMIAKDTDTLNHVRSLCDRSAVMLESSVSKTALKEQQQQQQRGGEQKSKPKDIDKFQLYSAFSCSIHRVQPHQTLAINRGENLKILTVKVKVPDAIKNDFSRWCVNVRWRPKGFAQPELMKILLDAVEDSYKRLILPLLCRGYRTKLTAVAEKESVAMFVRNLRQRLLTCPVRGRAIMGVDPGYRHGCKLAILSSVGQILHTDVVYLHSSGGKNEAGKLRHLLLKYSCQTVVIGNGTACRETEAFFADLIKQRFFQPLDVSYW
;
A
#
# COMPACT_ATOMS: atom_id res chain seq x y z
N MET A 1 -23.45 -2.61 -12.99
CA MET A 1 -23.91 -2.60 -14.40
C MET A 1 -23.05 -3.56 -15.23
N ILE A 2 -23.56 -4.77 -15.45
CA ILE A 2 -22.90 -5.83 -16.23
C ILE A 2 -23.42 -5.72 -17.67
N ARG A 3 -22.53 -5.54 -18.64
CA ARG A 3 -22.88 -5.64 -20.07
C ARG A 3 -23.08 -7.11 -20.41
N ARG A 4 -24.35 -7.53 -20.54
CA ARG A 4 -24.75 -8.78 -21.21
C ARG A 4 -24.22 -8.77 -22.65
N ALA A 5 -23.50 -9.80 -23.06
CA ALA A 5 -23.17 -10.05 -24.46
C ALA A 5 -24.46 -10.46 -25.19
N LYS A 6 -24.91 -9.63 -26.14
CA LYS A 6 -26.00 -9.97 -27.05
C LYS A 6 -25.44 -10.89 -28.14
N THR A 7 -26.04 -12.07 -28.26
CA THR A 7 -25.92 -12.97 -29.42
C THR A 7 -26.37 -12.23 -30.69
N ALA A 8 -25.47 -12.06 -31.65
CA ALA A 8 -25.80 -11.51 -32.97
C ALA A 8 -26.42 -12.60 -33.84
N LYS A 9 -27.67 -12.39 -34.28
CA LYS A 9 -28.30 -13.14 -35.37
C LYS A 9 -27.80 -12.55 -36.69
N VAL A 10 -27.28 -13.39 -37.58
CA VAL A 10 -26.89 -13.02 -38.94
C VAL A 10 -28.14 -13.09 -39.82
N TYR A 11 -28.51 -11.96 -40.45
CA TYR A 11 -29.46 -11.92 -41.55
C TYR A 11 -28.70 -12.20 -42.85
N ILE A 12 -29.23 -13.11 -43.67
CA ILE A 12 -28.80 -13.35 -45.04
C ILE A 12 -29.77 -12.54 -45.90
N GLU A 13 -29.29 -11.51 -46.58
CA GLU A 13 -30.01 -10.89 -47.69
C GLU A 13 -29.42 -11.41 -49.00
N VAL A 14 -30.30 -12.01 -49.80
CA VAL A 14 -30.11 -12.37 -51.19
C VAL A 14 -30.75 -11.24 -52.00
N THR A 15 -30.00 -10.61 -52.88
CA THR A 15 -30.58 -9.87 -54.01
C THR A 15 -29.77 -10.12 -55.25
N THR A 16 -30.49 -10.59 -56.25
CA THR A 16 -30.16 -10.89 -57.64
C THR A 16 -30.20 -9.62 -58.51
N ASP A 17 -29.37 -9.67 -59.56
CA ASP A 17 -29.58 -9.21 -60.94
C ASP A 17 -29.44 -7.73 -61.36
N ASP A 18 -28.60 -7.61 -62.40
CA ASP A 18 -28.72 -6.87 -63.67
C ASP A 18 -28.08 -5.48 -63.93
N GLU A 19 -27.09 -5.56 -64.84
CA GLU A 19 -26.87 -4.84 -66.10
C GLU A 19 -26.20 -3.44 -66.19
N ASP A 20 -25.20 -3.46 -67.08
CA ASP A 20 -24.73 -2.46 -68.06
C ASP A 20 -24.02 -1.15 -67.63
N LYS A 21 -22.75 -1.02 -68.04
CA LYS A 21 -22.36 -0.21 -69.22
C LYS A 21 -20.86 -0.23 -69.57
N GLN A 22 -20.64 -0.25 -70.89
CA GLN A 22 -19.43 -0.08 -71.71
C GLN A 22 -18.46 1.07 -71.33
N GLY A 23 -17.20 0.88 -71.74
CA GLY A 23 -16.23 1.94 -71.96
C GLY A 23 -14.87 1.39 -72.44
N ASP A 24 -14.66 1.44 -73.76
CA ASP A 24 -13.46 1.05 -74.52
C ASP A 24 -12.19 1.86 -74.16
N ALA A 25 -11.01 1.26 -74.37
CA ALA A 25 -9.92 1.81 -75.19
C ALA A 25 -8.70 0.86 -75.23
N GLU A 26 -8.28 0.56 -76.46
CA GLU A 26 -7.09 -0.19 -76.88
C GLU A 26 -5.81 0.67 -76.89
N ASP A 27 -4.70 0.03 -77.29
CA ASP A 27 -3.40 0.57 -77.77
C ASP A 27 -2.33 0.94 -76.72
N ASP A 28 -1.04 0.65 -76.87
CA ASP A 28 -0.27 -0.07 -77.90
C ASP A 28 1.18 -0.31 -77.41
N SER A 29 1.86 -1.27 -78.04
CA SER A 29 3.31 -1.43 -78.34
C SER A 29 4.47 -1.28 -77.31
N ASP A 30 5.22 -2.39 -77.20
CA ASP A 30 6.70 -2.58 -77.29
C ASP A 30 7.63 -1.34 -77.22
N ASP A 31 8.71 -1.36 -76.42
CA ASP A 31 9.94 -2.12 -76.73
C ASP A 31 11.13 -1.80 -75.76
N ASN A 32 11.95 -2.84 -75.53
CA ASN A 32 13.39 -2.87 -75.20
C ASN A 32 14.00 -2.49 -73.82
N ALA A 33 14.35 -3.57 -73.09
CA ALA A 33 15.70 -4.00 -72.68
C ALA A 33 16.58 -3.15 -71.75
N ASP A 34 16.88 -3.70 -70.56
CA ASP A 34 18.26 -4.08 -70.23
C ASP A 34 18.30 -5.29 -69.26
N ASP A 35 19.29 -6.14 -69.49
CA ASP A 35 19.40 -7.54 -69.09
C ASP A 35 20.53 -7.73 -68.05
N SER A 36 20.44 -8.72 -67.15
CA SER A 36 21.55 -9.38 -66.41
C SER A 36 21.09 -9.95 -65.05
N TRP A 37 21.39 -11.18 -64.62
CA TRP A 37 21.84 -12.42 -65.26
C TRP A 37 21.68 -13.55 -64.20
N HIS A 38 21.64 -14.78 -64.68
CA HIS A 38 21.14 -16.02 -64.08
C HIS A 38 22.24 -16.88 -63.34
N PRO A 39 21.98 -18.13 -62.89
CA PRO A 39 22.57 -18.75 -61.69
C PRO A 39 23.57 -19.93 -61.92
N GLU A 40 24.01 -20.51 -60.78
CA GLU A 40 24.59 -21.85 -60.50
C GLU A 40 25.97 -22.30 -61.06
N GLN A 41 26.84 -22.86 -60.20
CA GLN A 41 27.05 -24.32 -60.03
C GLN A 41 28.26 -24.69 -59.11
N ASN A 42 27.94 -25.41 -58.03
CA ASN A 42 28.51 -26.68 -57.54
C ASN A 42 29.97 -27.12 -57.84
N VAL A 43 30.72 -27.59 -56.82
CA VAL A 43 31.47 -28.89 -56.84
C VAL A 43 31.59 -29.53 -55.44
N SER A 44 31.43 -30.86 -55.45
CA SER A 44 31.32 -31.93 -54.44
C SER A 44 32.58 -32.40 -53.70
N ASN A 45 32.41 -33.20 -52.62
CA ASN A 45 33.00 -34.57 -52.57
C ASN A 45 32.34 -35.58 -51.59
N LYS A 46 32.39 -36.85 -52.03
CA LYS A 46 31.83 -38.17 -51.57
C LYS A 46 32.36 -38.66 -50.19
N LYS A 47 31.92 -39.72 -49.47
CA LYS A 47 31.09 -40.96 -49.66
C LYS A 47 30.75 -41.63 -48.29
N SER A 48 29.60 -42.31 -48.23
CA SER A 48 29.05 -43.43 -47.39
C SER A 48 29.80 -44.02 -46.15
N VAL A 49 29.06 -44.33 -45.06
CA VAL A 49 28.90 -45.66 -44.39
C VAL A 49 27.74 -45.62 -43.37
N ALA A 50 26.89 -46.66 -43.35
CA ALA A 50 25.75 -46.87 -42.44
C ALA A 50 26.14 -47.11 -40.96
N ARG A 51 25.32 -46.65 -40.00
CA ARG A 51 25.39 -47.07 -38.58
C ARG A 51 24.02 -47.08 -37.88
N LYS A 52 23.86 -48.13 -37.06
CA LYS A 52 22.72 -48.65 -36.28
C LYS A 52 21.94 -47.64 -35.39
N PRO A 53 20.69 -47.97 -35.00
CA PRO A 53 19.88 -47.13 -34.12
C PRO A 53 20.45 -47.08 -32.69
N ALA A 54 20.40 -45.89 -32.07
CA ALA A 54 20.87 -45.66 -30.71
C ALA A 54 19.84 -46.16 -29.67
N LYS A 55 20.35 -46.87 -28.65
CA LYS A 55 19.61 -47.42 -27.52
C LYS A 55 18.97 -46.34 -26.62
N PRO A 56 17.91 -46.67 -25.84
CA PRO A 56 17.31 -45.76 -24.86
C PRO A 56 18.30 -45.43 -23.74
N ARG A 57 18.34 -44.16 -23.30
CA ARG A 57 19.11 -43.73 -22.13
C ARG A 57 18.41 -44.18 -20.84
N GLU A 58 19.11 -45.00 -20.05
CA GLU A 58 18.75 -45.34 -18.67
C GLU A 58 18.79 -44.10 -17.74
N PRO A 59 17.98 -44.09 -16.66
CA PRO A 59 17.88 -42.97 -15.74
C PRO A 59 19.15 -42.82 -14.89
N LYS A 60 19.66 -41.59 -14.77
CA LYS A 60 20.80 -41.27 -13.91
C LYS A 60 20.43 -41.44 -12.42
N PRO A 61 21.31 -42.01 -11.58
CA PRO A 61 21.06 -42.21 -10.16
C PRO A 61 21.05 -40.90 -9.36
N LYS A 62 20.25 -40.89 -8.29
CA LYS A 62 20.12 -39.79 -7.32
C LYS A 62 21.49 -39.46 -6.70
N LYS A 63 21.88 -38.18 -6.70
CA LYS A 63 23.07 -37.69 -5.98
C LYS A 63 22.78 -37.64 -4.47
N GLU A 64 23.59 -38.35 -3.69
CA GLU A 64 23.67 -38.20 -2.24
C GLU A 64 24.21 -36.82 -1.83
N PRO A 65 23.81 -36.30 -0.65
CA PRO A 65 24.23 -35.00 -0.16
C PRO A 65 25.69 -35.01 0.31
N LYS A 66 26.46 -34.00 -0.11
CA LYS A 66 27.85 -33.79 0.34
C LYS A 66 27.93 -33.52 1.85
N PRO A 67 28.95 -34.03 2.57
CA PRO A 67 29.14 -33.77 3.99
C PRO A 67 29.49 -32.30 4.27
N LYS A 68 29.01 -31.80 5.43
CA LYS A 68 29.25 -30.42 5.92
C LYS A 68 30.74 -30.20 6.18
N ARG A 69 31.26 -29.09 5.67
CA ARG A 69 32.64 -28.62 5.90
C ARG A 69 32.72 -27.92 7.25
N GLU A 70 33.64 -28.32 8.12
CA GLU A 70 33.88 -27.67 9.42
C GLU A 70 34.41 -26.22 9.26
N PRO A 71 34.07 -25.31 10.19
CA PRO A 71 34.47 -23.91 10.09
C PRO A 71 35.94 -23.69 10.47
N LYS A 72 36.67 -22.95 9.63
CA LYS A 72 38.06 -22.51 9.90
C LYS A 72 38.13 -21.54 11.10
N PRO A 73 39.20 -21.59 11.91
CA PRO A 73 39.39 -20.68 13.04
C PRO A 73 39.63 -19.23 12.59
N LYS A 74 39.14 -18.27 13.39
CA LYS A 74 39.27 -16.83 13.14
C LYS A 74 40.69 -16.35 13.44
N ALA A 75 41.31 -15.67 12.48
CA ALA A 75 42.58 -14.97 12.67
C ALA A 75 42.41 -13.70 13.53
N GLU A 76 43.36 -13.46 14.43
CA GLU A 76 43.45 -12.28 15.29
C GLU A 76 43.66 -10.98 14.49
N ARG A 77 42.97 -9.91 14.91
CA ARG A 77 43.12 -8.56 14.35
C ARG A 77 44.27 -7.83 15.04
N LYS A 78 45.26 -7.37 14.24
CA LYS A 78 46.30 -6.44 14.69
C LYS A 78 45.72 -5.05 15.06
N PRO A 79 46.28 -4.35 16.07
CA PRO A 79 45.82 -3.04 16.51
C PRO A 79 46.20 -1.92 15.54
N ARG A 80 45.33 -0.90 15.45
CA ARG A 80 45.45 0.25 14.54
C ARG A 80 46.25 1.38 15.22
N ALA A 81 47.33 1.82 14.59
CA ALA A 81 48.14 2.95 15.05
C ALA A 81 47.44 4.32 14.81
N PRO A 82 47.72 5.34 15.64
CA PRO A 82 47.04 6.64 15.63
C PRO A 82 47.50 7.57 14.48
N ARG A 83 46.58 8.39 13.96
CA ARG A 83 46.86 9.44 12.96
C ARG A 83 47.29 10.74 13.65
N VAL A 84 48.46 11.25 13.25
CA VAL A 84 49.02 12.57 13.59
C VAL A 84 48.48 13.63 12.61
N PRO A 85 48.21 14.88 13.05
CA PRO A 85 47.68 15.95 12.20
C PRO A 85 48.78 16.66 11.39
N LYS A 86 48.52 16.98 10.12
CA LYS A 86 49.41 17.82 9.28
C LYS A 86 48.98 19.28 9.31
N GLY A 87 49.95 20.15 9.58
CA GLY A 87 49.83 21.61 9.60
C GLY A 87 50.05 22.30 8.25
N LYS A 88 49.89 23.63 8.32
CA LYS A 88 49.88 24.71 7.31
C LYS A 88 51.14 24.80 6.44
N ASN A 89 51.01 25.25 5.17
CA ASN A 89 51.54 26.54 4.68
C ASN A 89 51.44 26.78 3.14
N LYS A 90 51.19 28.07 2.81
CA LYS A 90 51.63 28.91 1.67
C LYS A 90 50.83 29.02 0.34
N GLU A 91 50.45 30.28 0.08
CA GLU A 91 50.03 31.06 -1.13
C GLU A 91 51.21 31.43 -2.06
N PRO A 92 51.07 32.23 -3.19
CA PRO A 92 49.94 32.57 -4.11
C PRO A 92 50.39 32.50 -5.63
N PRO A 93 49.74 33.13 -6.68
CA PRO A 93 49.61 34.59 -6.90
C PRO A 93 48.27 35.16 -7.47
N THR A 94 48.05 36.43 -7.10
CA THR A 94 47.35 37.64 -7.62
C THR A 94 46.49 37.68 -8.91
N ASP A 95 45.34 38.38 -8.83
CA ASP A 95 44.98 39.55 -9.68
C ASP A 95 43.91 40.45 -9.01
N ALA A 96 44.06 41.78 -9.15
CA ALA A 96 43.26 42.85 -8.50
C ALA A 96 42.08 43.33 -9.36
N PRO A 97 41.12 44.13 -8.81
CA PRO A 97 41.27 45.58 -8.94
C PRO A 97 40.73 46.43 -7.74
N THR A 98 41.08 47.71 -7.81
CA THR A 98 41.02 48.76 -6.78
C THR A 98 39.73 49.60 -6.83
N VAL A 99 39.08 49.72 -5.66
CA VAL A 99 38.57 50.91 -4.93
C VAL A 99 38.13 52.17 -5.73
N GLN A 100 36.92 52.69 -5.45
CA GLN A 100 36.67 53.99 -4.76
C GLN A 100 35.18 54.39 -4.80
N GLN A 101 34.57 54.51 -3.61
CA GLN A 101 33.43 55.41 -3.35
C GLN A 101 33.97 56.84 -3.12
N PRO A 102 33.12 57.89 -3.18
CA PRO A 102 32.47 58.32 -1.94
C PRO A 102 31.02 58.84 -2.08
N GLU A 103 30.22 58.60 -1.04
CA GLU A 103 29.04 59.37 -0.59
C GLU A 103 29.45 60.78 -0.07
N PRO A 104 28.58 61.71 0.40
CA PRO A 104 27.15 61.59 0.78
C PRO A 104 26.23 62.80 0.43
N GLN A 105 24.94 62.66 0.79
CA GLN A 105 24.04 63.65 1.44
C GLN A 105 22.65 63.88 0.78
N ILE A 106 21.64 63.64 1.62
CA ILE A 106 20.16 63.80 1.55
C ILE A 106 19.82 65.30 1.82
N PRO A 107 18.57 65.90 1.75
CA PRO A 107 17.22 65.31 1.76
C PRO A 107 16.05 66.04 1.02
N ALA A 108 14.86 65.40 1.09
CA ALA A 108 13.50 65.96 1.26
C ALA A 108 12.69 66.61 0.08
N ALA A 109 11.53 65.99 -0.16
CA ALA A 109 10.15 66.51 -0.31
C ALA A 109 9.81 67.83 -1.07
N MET A 110 8.83 67.74 -1.99
CA MET A 110 7.60 68.57 -2.16
C MET A 110 7.04 68.40 -3.59
N GLU A 111 5.76 68.02 -3.75
CA GLU A 111 4.64 68.84 -4.30
C GLU A 111 4.88 69.44 -5.70
N ALA A 112 3.94 69.59 -6.63
CA ALA A 112 2.54 69.22 -6.84
C ALA A 112 2.19 69.70 -8.27
N GLY A 113 1.09 69.20 -8.84
CA GLY A 113 0.26 69.97 -9.77
C GLY A 113 0.38 69.65 -11.27
N ALA A 114 -0.70 69.14 -11.86
CA ALA A 114 -1.57 69.96 -12.72
C ALA A 114 -2.76 69.14 -13.28
N SER A 115 -3.95 69.59 -12.88
CA SER A 115 -5.26 69.59 -13.52
C SER A 115 -5.39 69.25 -15.02
N SER A 116 -6.45 68.52 -15.40
CA SER A 116 -7.66 69.09 -16.07
C SER A 116 -8.71 68.02 -16.40
N GLU A 117 -9.98 68.40 -16.25
CA GLU A 117 -11.23 67.63 -16.35
C GLU A 117 -11.77 67.40 -17.78
N ARG A 118 -12.88 66.61 -17.81
CA ARG A 118 -13.96 66.45 -18.83
C ARG A 118 -13.78 65.32 -19.84
N GLU A 119 -14.78 64.52 -20.20
CA GLU A 119 -16.19 64.30 -19.81
C GLU A 119 -16.56 62.90 -20.39
N GLY A 120 -17.53 62.17 -19.81
CA GLY A 120 -17.95 60.82 -20.26
C GLY A 120 -18.75 60.81 -21.59
N PRO A 121 -19.58 59.80 -21.90
CA PRO A 121 -19.97 58.62 -21.10
C PRO A 121 -20.02 57.28 -21.89
N GLN A 122 -20.21 56.15 -21.18
CA GLN A 122 -21.23 55.09 -21.43
C GLN A 122 -20.79 53.65 -21.03
N GLU A 123 -21.64 53.09 -20.15
CA GLU A 123 -22.05 51.69 -19.92
C GLU A 123 -21.05 50.55 -19.63
N PRO A 124 -21.26 49.85 -18.50
CA PRO A 124 -20.89 48.44 -18.30
C PRO A 124 -22.13 47.53 -18.28
N LEU A 125 -22.11 46.50 -19.11
CA LEU A 125 -23.08 45.38 -19.18
C LEU A 125 -22.22 44.14 -19.53
N ARG A 126 -22.31 42.95 -18.94
CA ARG A 126 -23.37 42.31 -18.12
C ARG A 126 -22.93 40.87 -17.73
N VAL A 127 -23.66 40.26 -16.78
CA VAL A 127 -23.93 38.80 -16.58
C VAL A 127 -22.88 38.01 -15.75
N LYS A 128 -23.20 37.23 -14.71
CA LYS A 128 -24.42 36.90 -13.92
C LYS A 128 -23.95 36.23 -12.62
N GLU A 129 -24.55 36.61 -11.49
CA GLU A 129 -24.69 35.75 -10.31
C GLU A 129 -25.96 34.92 -10.46
N GLU A 130 -25.94 33.63 -10.10
CA GLU A 130 -27.14 32.89 -9.73
C GLU A 130 -26.86 31.78 -8.69
N ARG A 131 -27.36 32.05 -7.48
CA ARG A 131 -28.04 31.18 -6.51
C ARG A 131 -27.45 29.82 -6.08
N LEU A 132 -27.00 29.86 -4.83
CA LEU A 132 -27.08 28.80 -3.81
C LEU A 132 -28.53 28.38 -3.51
N SER A 133 -28.76 27.07 -3.34
CA SER A 133 -29.42 26.41 -2.19
C SER A 133 -30.21 25.16 -2.61
N PHE A 134 -29.86 23.99 -2.05
CA PHE A 134 -30.68 22.77 -2.06
C PHE A 134 -31.07 22.43 -0.61
N PRO A 135 -32.36 22.21 -0.29
CA PRO A 135 -32.79 21.90 1.07
C PRO A 135 -32.84 20.39 1.35
N MET A 136 -32.45 20.05 2.59
CA MET A 136 -32.68 18.77 3.27
C MET A 136 -34.15 18.62 3.67
N PRO A 137 -34.75 17.40 3.64
CA PRO A 137 -36.06 17.19 4.22
C PRO A 137 -35.97 16.82 5.72
N ILE A 138 -36.72 17.58 6.51
CA ILE A 138 -36.96 17.43 7.94
C ILE A 138 -38.05 16.39 8.18
N SER A 139 -37.87 15.65 9.27
CA SER A 139 -38.80 14.72 9.91
C SER A 139 -40.14 15.36 10.31
N CYS A 140 -41.25 14.72 9.95
CA CYS A 140 -42.55 14.94 10.59
C CYS A 140 -43.17 13.60 11.02
N THR A 141 -43.57 13.56 12.28
CA THR A 141 -44.47 12.59 12.92
C THR A 141 -45.86 12.60 12.28
N PRO A 142 -46.63 11.51 12.45
CA PRO A 142 -47.99 11.70 12.94
C PRO A 142 -48.41 10.69 14.00
N SER A 143 -49.14 11.18 14.99
CA SER A 143 -49.88 10.41 15.99
C SER A 143 -51.38 10.47 15.70
N GLY A 144 -52.02 9.30 15.67
CA GLY A 144 -53.37 9.04 16.18
C GLY A 144 -54.59 9.51 15.38
N SER A 145 -55.37 8.57 14.86
CA SER A 145 -56.70 8.27 15.43
C SER A 145 -57.37 7.08 14.74
N ASN A 146 -58.11 6.36 15.58
CA ASN A 146 -58.83 5.10 15.39
C ASN A 146 -59.83 5.10 14.23
N PHE A 147 -60.09 3.94 13.62
CA PHE A 147 -61.46 3.40 13.53
C PHE A 147 -61.46 1.88 13.22
N THR A 148 -62.48 1.25 13.77
CA THR A 148 -62.78 -0.18 14.00
C THR A 148 -63.46 -0.88 12.82
N SER A 149 -63.31 -2.21 12.71
CA SER A 149 -64.35 -3.26 12.44
C SER A 149 -63.73 -4.47 11.70
N SER A 150 -63.48 -5.61 12.31
CA SER A 150 -64.37 -6.79 12.45
C SER A 150 -65.04 -7.30 11.15
N THR A 151 -64.66 -8.48 10.66
CA THR A 151 -65.45 -9.74 10.72
C THR A 151 -64.90 -10.83 9.78
N ASN A 152 -64.92 -12.06 10.30
CA ASN A 152 -64.73 -13.40 9.71
C ASN A 152 -65.23 -13.63 8.27
N GLN A 153 -64.53 -14.48 7.50
CA GLN A 153 -65.00 -15.84 7.14
C GLN A 153 -63.99 -16.67 6.30
N GLN A 154 -63.73 -17.89 6.81
CA GLN A 154 -63.54 -19.20 6.16
C GLN A 154 -62.81 -19.36 4.80
N SER A 155 -61.63 -20.01 4.92
CA SER A 155 -61.16 -21.22 4.23
C SER A 155 -61.62 -21.55 2.79
N GLN A 156 -60.66 -21.64 1.87
CA GLN A 156 -60.52 -22.79 0.96
C GLN A 156 -59.08 -22.94 0.43
N VAL A 157 -58.66 -24.20 0.36
CA VAL A 157 -57.32 -24.71 0.02
C VAL A 157 -57.14 -24.76 -1.49
N VAL A 158 -56.04 -24.21 -2.03
CA VAL A 158 -55.44 -24.66 -3.30
C VAL A 158 -53.91 -24.57 -3.20
N LYS A 159 -53.23 -25.71 -3.35
CA LYS A 159 -51.78 -25.82 -3.55
C LYS A 159 -51.40 -25.18 -4.88
N LYS A 160 -50.37 -24.34 -4.89
CA LYS A 160 -49.63 -24.00 -6.11
C LYS A 160 -48.14 -23.82 -5.78
N GLU A 161 -47.33 -24.47 -6.61
CA GLU A 161 -45.87 -24.57 -6.54
C GLU A 161 -45.19 -23.20 -6.58
N GLU A 162 -44.14 -23.03 -5.78
CA GLU A 162 -43.30 -21.82 -5.79
C GLU A 162 -42.33 -21.84 -6.98
N PRO A 163 -42.13 -20.71 -7.68
CA PRO A 163 -41.06 -20.59 -8.65
C PRO A 163 -39.72 -20.28 -7.97
N GLU A 164 -38.66 -20.84 -8.54
CA GLU A 164 -37.26 -20.71 -8.13
C GLU A 164 -36.83 -19.25 -7.91
N GLU A 165 -36.27 -18.98 -6.72
CA GLU A 165 -35.73 -17.68 -6.37
C GLU A 165 -34.47 -17.35 -7.18
N ASP A 166 -34.60 -16.31 -8.00
CA ASP A 166 -33.57 -15.70 -8.83
C ASP A 166 -32.51 -15.05 -7.93
N PHE A 167 -31.32 -15.66 -7.87
CA PHE A 167 -30.20 -15.27 -7.00
C PHE A 167 -29.53 -13.98 -7.51
N THR A 168 -30.19 -12.85 -7.29
CA THR A 168 -29.64 -11.52 -7.55
C THR A 168 -28.99 -10.96 -6.28
N PHE A 169 -27.67 -10.74 -6.37
CA PHE A 169 -26.81 -10.39 -5.24
C PHE A 169 -26.65 -8.87 -5.16
N ASP A 170 -27.44 -8.21 -4.30
CA ASP A 170 -27.25 -6.80 -3.95
C ASP A 170 -26.13 -6.61 -2.92
N GLU A 171 -25.48 -5.44 -2.99
CA GLU A 171 -24.38 -5.00 -2.12
C GLU A 171 -24.76 -5.03 -0.62
N PRO A 172 -23.79 -5.23 0.30
CA PRO A 172 -24.10 -5.32 1.73
C PRO A 172 -24.60 -3.95 2.23
N ALA A 173 -25.86 -3.91 2.64
CA ALA A 173 -26.44 -2.75 3.31
C ALA A 173 -25.72 -2.47 4.63
N VAL A 174 -25.14 -1.28 4.76
CA VAL A 174 -24.64 -0.76 6.04
C VAL A 174 -25.86 -0.43 6.92
N LYS A 175 -26.30 -1.39 7.73
CA LYS A 175 -27.19 -1.11 8.87
C LYS A 175 -26.63 -1.75 10.13
N LYS A 176 -26.07 -0.90 11.00
CA LYS A 176 -25.89 -1.23 12.42
C LYS A 176 -27.28 -1.43 13.02
N GLN A 177 -27.75 -2.68 13.10
CA GLN A 177 -28.93 -3.00 13.89
C GLN A 177 -28.55 -3.02 15.37
N LYS A 178 -29.25 -2.21 16.17
CA LYS A 178 -29.27 -2.36 17.63
C LYS A 178 -30.02 -3.64 17.96
N THR A 179 -29.34 -4.61 18.56
CA THR A 179 -29.96 -5.82 19.11
C THR A 179 -30.56 -5.49 20.47
N SER A 180 -31.81 -5.03 20.49
CA SER A 180 -32.63 -5.03 21.70
C SER A 180 -34.02 -5.55 21.36
N THR A 181 -34.13 -6.88 21.22
CA THR A 181 -35.32 -7.70 21.54
C THR A 181 -35.20 -9.04 20.82
N ALA A 182 -34.69 -10.05 21.53
CA ALA A 182 -34.93 -11.45 21.19
C ALA A 182 -35.19 -12.21 22.50
N SER A 183 -36.30 -12.96 22.49
CA SER A 183 -36.86 -13.75 23.57
C SER A 183 -35.84 -14.67 24.24
N GLN A 184 -35.97 -14.83 25.56
CA GLN A 184 -35.18 -15.69 26.42
C GLN A 184 -35.26 -17.18 25.98
N GLY A 185 -34.43 -17.56 25.01
CA GLY A 185 -34.03 -18.94 24.80
C GLY A 185 -32.83 -19.23 25.70
N SER A 186 -32.91 -20.32 26.46
CA SER A 186 -31.93 -20.80 27.46
C SER A 186 -30.48 -20.41 27.17
N ARG A 187 -29.95 -19.45 27.94
CA ARG A 187 -28.52 -19.13 27.99
C ARG A 187 -27.81 -20.30 28.68
N PRO A 188 -26.88 -21.04 28.04
CA PRO A 188 -26.02 -21.95 28.78
C PRO A 188 -24.97 -21.10 29.49
N ILE A 189 -25.34 -20.46 30.61
CA ILE A 189 -24.36 -19.93 31.55
C ILE A 189 -23.83 -21.16 32.31
N ARG A 190 -22.81 -21.82 31.75
CA ARG A 190 -21.83 -22.45 32.62
C ARG A 190 -21.12 -21.30 33.31
N GLN A 191 -21.21 -21.26 34.64
CA GLN A 191 -20.48 -20.31 35.48
C GLN A 191 -19.06 -20.18 34.97
N ALA A 192 -18.60 -18.93 34.84
CA ALA A 192 -17.26 -18.59 34.38
C ALA A 192 -16.22 -19.18 35.35
N GLN A 193 -15.78 -20.41 35.09
CA GLN A 193 -14.40 -20.74 35.37
C GLN A 193 -13.58 -19.72 34.59
N SER A 194 -12.66 -19.03 35.27
CA SER A 194 -11.73 -18.10 34.63
C SER A 194 -11.00 -18.86 33.53
N VAL A 195 -11.50 -18.75 32.29
CA VAL A 195 -10.85 -19.34 31.13
C VAL A 195 -9.53 -18.61 31.04
N ASP A 196 -8.43 -19.29 31.33
CA ASP A 196 -7.10 -18.70 31.21
C ASP A 196 -6.85 -18.45 29.72
N VAL A 197 -7.24 -17.27 29.21
CA VAL A 197 -7.21 -16.93 27.79
C VAL A 197 -5.79 -16.95 27.22
N PHE A 198 -4.81 -16.60 28.05
CA PHE A 198 -3.42 -16.42 27.63
C PHE A 198 -2.59 -17.69 27.67
N GLY A 199 -3.02 -18.70 28.44
CA GLY A 199 -2.28 -19.93 28.70
C GLY A 199 -1.43 -19.82 29.96
N GLU A 200 -1.00 -20.98 30.48
CA GLU A 200 -0.39 -21.09 31.81
C GLU A 200 0.79 -20.12 31.99
N GLY A 201 0.69 -19.22 32.99
CA GLY A 201 1.77 -18.34 33.44
C GLY A 201 1.80 -16.92 32.85
N LEU A 202 0.79 -16.52 32.05
CA LEU A 202 0.66 -15.16 31.52
C LEU A 202 -0.36 -14.34 32.32
N HIS A 203 0.08 -13.75 33.44
CA HIS A 203 -0.78 -12.93 34.29
C HIS A 203 -0.70 -11.44 33.93
N MET A 204 -1.78 -10.90 33.37
CA MET A 204 -2.01 -9.46 33.17
C MET A 204 -2.98 -8.90 34.20
N ASN A 205 -2.93 -7.59 34.43
CA ASN A 205 -3.80 -6.92 35.41
C ASN A 205 -5.18 -6.53 34.83
N TRP A 206 -5.48 -6.97 33.61
CA TRP A 206 -6.73 -6.71 32.91
C TRP A 206 -7.34 -8.01 32.40
N ASP A 207 -8.67 -8.06 32.34
CA ASP A 207 -9.40 -9.21 31.81
C ASP A 207 -9.32 -9.22 30.27
N PRO A 208 -8.70 -10.25 29.65
CA PRO A 208 -8.63 -10.38 28.19
C PRO A 208 -9.99 -10.34 27.51
N ILE A 209 -11.00 -10.99 28.10
CA ILE A 209 -12.32 -11.11 27.47
C ILE A 209 -13.02 -9.75 27.49
N GLN A 210 -12.91 -9.00 28.59
CA GLN A 210 -13.45 -7.64 28.66
C GLN A 210 -12.79 -6.71 27.62
N VAL A 211 -11.45 -6.76 27.49
CA VAL A 211 -10.72 -5.95 26.50
C VAL A 211 -11.09 -6.38 25.07
N LEU A 212 -11.23 -7.67 24.81
CA LEU A 212 -11.64 -8.21 23.52
C LEU A 212 -13.05 -7.74 23.11
N ALA A 213 -14.00 -7.81 24.05
CA ALA A 213 -15.36 -7.34 23.85
C ALA A 213 -15.41 -5.83 23.54
N GLN A 214 -14.64 -5.02 24.28
CA GLN A 214 -14.55 -3.57 24.04
C GLN A 214 -13.96 -3.25 22.66
N ARG A 215 -12.96 -4.01 22.21
CA ARG A 215 -12.29 -3.80 20.91
C ARG A 215 -13.16 -4.22 19.72
N THR A 216 -13.86 -5.34 19.84
CA THR A 216 -14.62 -5.93 18.73
C THR A 216 -16.09 -5.50 18.73
N GLY A 217 -16.59 -4.93 19.83
CA GLY A 217 -17.99 -4.59 20.01
C GLY A 217 -18.91 -5.82 20.18
N VAL A 218 -18.32 -7.00 20.40
CA VAL A 218 -19.02 -8.27 20.59
C VAL A 218 -19.33 -8.48 22.08
N GLU A 219 -20.45 -9.15 22.38
CA GLU A 219 -20.84 -9.42 23.75
C GLU A 219 -19.84 -10.33 24.48
N GLN A 220 -19.59 -10.04 25.76
CA GLN A 220 -18.54 -10.71 26.54
C GLN A 220 -18.70 -12.24 26.59
N TRP A 221 -19.93 -12.74 26.74
CA TRP A 221 -20.19 -14.18 26.77
C TRP A 221 -19.88 -14.87 25.43
N VAL A 222 -20.07 -14.17 24.30
CA VAL A 222 -19.70 -14.67 22.97
C VAL A 222 -18.19 -14.74 22.85
N CYS A 223 -17.48 -13.71 23.31
CA CYS A 223 -16.01 -13.71 23.35
C CYS A 223 -15.43 -14.88 24.17
N VAL A 224 -16.03 -15.21 25.32
CA VAL A 224 -15.65 -16.39 26.12
C VAL A 224 -15.77 -17.67 25.30
N ASN A 225 -16.95 -17.89 24.71
CA ASN A 225 -17.21 -19.09 23.91
C ASN A 225 -16.27 -19.20 22.71
N VAL A 226 -16.08 -18.10 21.97
CA VAL A 226 -15.18 -18.05 20.82
C VAL A 226 -13.74 -18.35 21.24
N ALA A 227 -13.25 -17.76 22.33
CA ALA A 227 -11.90 -18.00 22.82
C ALA A 227 -11.68 -19.46 23.24
N GLN A 228 -12.66 -20.07 23.93
CA GLN A 228 -12.60 -21.48 24.28
C GLN A 228 -12.62 -22.38 23.04
N LEU A 229 -13.54 -22.12 22.11
CA LEU A 229 -13.69 -22.93 20.90
C LEU A 229 -12.44 -22.86 20.00
N LEU A 230 -11.82 -21.69 19.90
CA LEU A 230 -10.56 -21.52 19.15
C LEU A 230 -9.39 -22.25 19.83
N ARG A 231 -9.36 -22.32 21.17
CA ARG A 231 -8.37 -23.11 21.91
C ARG A 231 -8.52 -24.61 21.69
N GLU A 232 -9.76 -25.07 21.58
CA GLU A 232 -10.10 -26.45 21.20
C GLU A 232 -9.83 -26.72 19.70
N GLU A 233 -9.09 -25.83 19.01
CA GLU A 233 -8.71 -25.94 17.60
C GLU A 233 -9.89 -26.01 16.62
N ASN A 234 -11.07 -25.53 17.03
CA ASN A 234 -12.23 -25.46 16.15
C ASN A 234 -12.02 -24.39 15.06
N THR A 235 -12.17 -24.78 13.79
CA THR A 235 -12.01 -23.86 12.66
C THR A 235 -13.19 -22.90 12.50
N ILE A 236 -12.96 -21.69 11.97
CA ILE A 236 -14.03 -20.72 11.68
C ILE A 236 -15.18 -21.31 10.85
N PRO A 237 -14.95 -22.04 9.74
CA PRO A 237 -16.07 -22.65 9.00
C PRO A 237 -16.88 -23.64 9.83
N PHE A 238 -16.23 -24.40 10.72
CA PHE A 238 -16.92 -25.30 11.64
C PHE A 238 -17.81 -24.53 12.63
N LEU A 239 -17.31 -23.44 13.20
CA LEU A 239 -18.04 -22.61 14.15
C LEU A 239 -19.27 -21.97 13.51
N VAL A 240 -19.09 -21.34 12.35
CA VAL A 240 -20.17 -20.69 11.58
C VAL A 240 -21.21 -21.69 11.12
N ARG A 241 -20.84 -22.96 10.87
CA ARG A 241 -21.80 -23.97 10.40
C ARG A 241 -22.52 -24.69 11.54
N TYR A 242 -21.80 -25.11 12.58
CA TYR A 242 -22.28 -26.07 13.58
C TYR A 242 -22.41 -25.48 14.99
N ARG A 243 -21.77 -24.34 15.30
CA ARG A 243 -21.79 -23.72 16.63
C ARG A 243 -22.43 -22.32 16.63
N LYS A 244 -23.33 -22.04 15.67
CA LYS A 244 -23.99 -20.73 15.46
C LYS A 244 -24.54 -20.09 16.73
N GLN A 245 -25.22 -20.86 17.57
CA GLN A 245 -25.83 -20.34 18.80
C GLN A 245 -24.77 -19.86 19.81
N MET A 246 -23.65 -20.58 19.94
CA MET A 246 -22.58 -20.23 20.88
C MET A 246 -21.79 -18.99 20.45
N ILE A 247 -21.76 -18.71 19.15
CA ILE A 247 -21.14 -17.51 18.56
C ILE A 247 -22.15 -16.40 18.25
N ASN A 248 -23.40 -16.50 18.75
CA ASN A 248 -24.47 -15.53 18.49
C ASN A 248 -24.71 -15.23 16.99
N TYR A 249 -24.71 -16.28 16.15
CA TYR A 249 -24.95 -16.20 14.71
C TYR A 249 -24.02 -15.24 13.94
N MET A 250 -22.81 -15.00 14.47
CA MET A 250 -21.78 -14.22 13.79
C MET A 250 -21.39 -14.84 12.44
N ASP A 251 -21.08 -13.99 11.47
CA ASP A 251 -20.53 -14.41 10.19
C ASP A 251 -19.04 -14.77 10.29
N ALA A 252 -18.50 -15.32 9.21
CA ALA A 252 -17.12 -15.78 9.18
C ALA A 252 -16.11 -14.63 9.27
N ASP A 253 -16.45 -13.44 8.76
CA ASP A 253 -15.54 -12.30 8.71
C ASP A 253 -15.46 -11.62 10.09
N ALA A 254 -16.58 -11.38 10.77
CA ALA A 254 -16.57 -10.90 12.15
C ALA A 254 -15.88 -11.89 13.10
N LEU A 255 -16.04 -13.19 12.88
CA LEU A 255 -15.34 -14.20 13.68
C LEU A 255 -13.82 -14.17 13.46
N ARG A 256 -13.36 -13.88 12.23
CA ARG A 256 -11.94 -13.64 11.94
C ARG A 256 -11.43 -12.38 12.64
N GLU A 257 -12.20 -11.31 12.67
CA GLU A 257 -11.81 -10.08 13.38
C GLU A 257 -11.62 -10.34 14.88
N VAL A 258 -12.54 -11.10 15.50
CA VAL A 258 -12.39 -11.54 16.90
C VAL A 258 -11.16 -12.42 17.08
N GLN A 259 -10.91 -13.37 16.18
CA GLN A 259 -9.71 -14.22 16.24
C GLN A 259 -8.43 -13.40 16.17
N VAL A 260 -8.31 -12.48 15.20
CA VAL A 260 -7.14 -11.61 15.05
C VAL A 260 -6.94 -10.75 16.29
N ALA A 261 -8.00 -10.12 16.81
CA ALA A 261 -7.92 -9.32 18.03
C ALA A 261 -7.49 -10.16 19.25
N LEU A 262 -7.97 -11.40 19.36
CA LEU A 262 -7.56 -12.33 20.41
C LEU A 262 -6.07 -12.70 20.28
N GLU A 263 -5.61 -13.03 19.07
CA GLU A 263 -4.20 -13.33 18.78
C GLU A 263 -3.28 -12.15 19.09
N GLU A 264 -3.71 -10.92 18.77
CA GLU A 264 -2.99 -9.68 19.12
C GLU A 264 -2.87 -9.50 20.63
N LEU A 265 -3.94 -9.71 21.40
CA LEU A 265 -3.92 -9.62 22.86
C LEU A 265 -3.00 -10.68 23.49
N CYS A 266 -3.06 -11.92 22.99
CA CYS A 266 -2.15 -12.99 23.41
C CYS A 266 -0.70 -12.67 23.05
N GLY A 267 -0.46 -12.11 21.86
CA GLY A 267 0.86 -11.66 21.42
C GLY A 267 1.42 -10.52 22.27
N LEU A 268 0.57 -9.56 22.65
CA LEU A 268 0.91 -8.50 23.58
C LEU A 268 1.31 -9.08 24.94
N ALA A 269 0.51 -10.00 25.47
CA ALA A 269 0.77 -10.61 26.77
C ALA A 269 2.15 -11.29 26.82
N LYS A 270 2.46 -12.08 25.79
CA LYS A 270 3.78 -12.74 25.61
C LYS A 270 4.93 -11.74 25.51
N LYS A 271 4.74 -10.64 24.76
CA LYS A 271 5.76 -9.59 24.64
C LYS A 271 6.03 -8.88 25.97
N CYS A 272 4.99 -8.51 26.72
CA CYS A 272 5.14 -7.90 28.04
C CYS A 272 5.92 -8.82 28.98
N GLN A 273 5.59 -10.12 29.03
CA GLN A 273 6.31 -11.08 29.86
C GLN A 273 7.79 -11.20 29.46
N SER A 274 8.09 -11.25 28.15
CA SER A 274 9.47 -11.24 27.66
C SER A 274 10.22 -9.98 28.09
N VAL A 275 9.59 -8.81 28.02
CA VAL A 275 10.19 -7.53 28.47
C VAL A 275 10.46 -7.54 29.97
N ILE A 276 9.52 -8.00 30.79
CA ILE A 276 9.68 -8.15 32.24
C ILE A 276 10.88 -9.06 32.54
N GLN A 277 11.00 -10.20 31.86
CA GLN A 277 12.14 -11.11 32.04
C GLN A 277 13.47 -10.46 31.64
N THR A 278 13.51 -9.69 30.56
CA THR A 278 14.72 -8.94 30.15
C THR A 278 15.10 -7.89 31.20
N LEU A 279 14.14 -7.10 31.69
CA LEU A 279 14.38 -6.08 32.71
C LEU A 279 14.82 -6.68 34.05
N LYS A 280 14.28 -7.85 34.40
CA LYS A 280 14.69 -8.62 35.59
C LYS A 280 16.15 -9.08 35.48
N LYS A 281 16.56 -9.58 34.30
CA LYS A 281 17.96 -9.95 34.02
C LYS A 281 18.90 -8.75 34.04
N ASP A 282 18.41 -7.59 33.63
CA ASP A 282 19.17 -6.34 33.62
C ASP A 282 19.25 -5.67 35.00
N GLY A 283 18.53 -6.16 36.00
CA GLY A 283 18.52 -5.61 37.36
C GLY A 283 17.81 -4.25 37.50
N VAL A 284 17.06 -3.82 36.49
CA VAL A 284 16.38 -2.49 36.46
C VAL A 284 14.87 -2.62 36.74
N LEU A 285 14.37 -3.84 36.99
CA LEU A 285 12.96 -4.08 37.24
C LEU A 285 12.57 -3.61 38.65
N THR A 286 11.77 -2.55 38.74
CA THR A 286 11.09 -2.14 39.97
C THR A 286 9.68 -2.74 40.03
N SER A 287 9.10 -2.86 41.23
CA SER A 287 7.73 -3.36 41.41
C SER A 287 6.70 -2.48 40.67
N GLU A 288 6.87 -1.16 40.72
CA GLU A 288 6.02 -0.20 39.99
C GLU A 288 6.11 -0.36 38.47
N LEU A 289 7.31 -0.64 37.94
CA LEU A 289 7.54 -0.88 36.52
C LEU A 289 6.91 -2.20 36.07
N GLU A 290 6.99 -3.24 36.89
CA GLU A 290 6.34 -4.52 36.61
C GLU A 290 4.81 -4.35 36.52
N VAL A 291 4.21 -3.63 37.47
CA VAL A 291 2.77 -3.31 37.46
C VAL A 291 2.41 -2.49 36.21
N SER A 292 3.21 -1.49 35.88
CA SER A 292 3.00 -0.66 34.69
C SER A 292 3.02 -1.48 33.40
N LEU A 293 3.97 -2.42 33.26
CA LEU A 293 4.06 -3.32 32.11
C LEU A 293 2.89 -4.31 32.02
N LYS A 294 2.41 -4.81 33.18
CA LYS A 294 1.22 -5.68 33.26
C LYS A 294 -0.10 -4.95 32.98
N ASN A 295 -0.11 -3.63 33.10
CA ASN A 295 -1.28 -2.78 32.81
C ASN A 295 -1.38 -2.39 31.33
N CYS A 296 -0.32 -2.54 30.53
CA CYS A 296 -0.34 -2.19 29.11
C CYS A 296 -1.38 -3.00 28.34
N ARG A 297 -2.32 -2.32 27.67
CA ARG A 297 -3.38 -2.92 26.85
C ARG A 297 -3.11 -2.82 25.36
N THR A 298 -2.13 -2.01 24.95
CA THR A 298 -1.74 -1.84 23.55
C THR A 298 -0.23 -2.03 23.35
N PRO A 299 0.21 -2.47 22.16
CA PRO A 299 1.64 -2.58 21.87
C PRO A 299 2.36 -1.22 21.94
N ASP A 300 1.65 -0.13 21.63
CA ASP A 300 2.19 1.23 21.69
C ASP A 300 2.43 1.68 23.13
N GLU A 301 1.52 1.35 24.06
CA GLU A 301 1.73 1.57 25.51
C GLU A 301 2.93 0.79 26.03
N LEU A 302 3.07 -0.48 25.63
CA LEU A 302 4.22 -1.30 26.01
C LEU A 302 5.52 -0.68 25.50
N ASP A 303 5.54 -0.21 24.24
CA ASP A 303 6.71 0.44 23.66
C ASP A 303 7.07 1.73 24.40
N HIS A 304 6.06 2.51 24.80
CA HIS A 304 6.23 3.74 25.57
C HIS A 304 6.89 3.47 26.93
N VAL A 305 6.36 2.50 27.70
CA VAL A 305 6.90 2.14 29.02
C VAL A 305 8.30 1.53 28.91
N TYR A 306 8.56 0.72 27.88
CA TYR A 306 9.85 0.04 27.70
C TYR A 306 10.93 0.92 27.03
N SER A 307 10.55 1.99 26.35
CA SER A 307 11.44 2.90 25.59
C SER A 307 12.72 3.32 26.34
N PRO A 308 12.66 3.72 27.64
CA PRO A 308 13.84 4.18 28.38
C PRO A 308 14.92 3.10 28.57
N TYR A 309 14.51 1.82 28.55
CA TYR A 309 15.33 0.67 28.91
C TYR A 309 15.88 -0.10 27.70
N LYS A 310 15.56 0.31 26.47
CA LYS A 310 16.07 -0.33 25.25
C LYS A 310 17.57 -0.08 25.07
N LYS A 311 18.37 -1.14 25.18
CA LYS A 311 19.82 -1.13 24.88
C LYS A 311 20.05 -0.81 23.40
N GLY A 312 20.87 0.21 23.10
CA GLY A 312 21.29 0.54 21.73
C GLY A 312 20.62 1.76 21.08
N SER A 313 19.74 2.48 21.79
CA SER A 313 19.41 3.84 21.38
C SER A 313 20.66 4.70 21.59
N LYS A 314 21.27 5.22 20.50
CA LYS A 314 22.32 6.26 20.60
C LYS A 314 21.80 7.29 21.61
N LEU A 315 22.55 7.53 22.70
CA LEU A 315 22.09 8.48 23.71
C LEU A 315 21.69 9.78 23.00
N SER A 316 20.41 10.12 23.09
CA SER A 316 19.88 11.36 22.52
C SER A 316 20.71 12.52 23.05
N LYS A 317 20.93 13.57 22.25
CA LYS A 317 21.62 14.79 22.70
C LYS A 317 21.04 15.30 24.03
N ALA A 318 19.72 15.23 24.17
CA ALA A 318 18.99 15.54 25.40
C ALA A 318 19.38 14.62 26.58
N ARG A 319 19.56 13.31 26.35
CA ARG A 319 19.95 12.36 27.41
C ARG A 319 21.36 12.64 27.91
N ARG A 320 22.30 12.95 27.02
CA ARG A 320 23.65 13.37 27.40
C ARG A 320 23.62 14.66 28.24
N ALA A 321 22.81 15.64 27.82
CA ALA A 321 22.64 16.88 28.58
C ALA A 321 21.98 16.64 29.96
N LYS A 322 21.05 15.69 30.08
CA LYS A 322 20.48 15.27 31.36
C LYS A 322 21.51 14.61 32.28
N GLU A 323 22.35 13.73 31.73
CA GLU A 323 23.45 13.07 32.47
C GLU A 323 24.49 14.08 32.97
N LEU A 324 24.66 15.22 32.27
CA LEU A 324 25.47 16.36 32.71
C LEU A 324 24.79 17.22 33.79
N GLY A 325 23.56 16.89 34.20
CA GLY A 325 22.82 17.61 35.24
C GLY A 325 22.16 18.91 34.77
N LEU A 326 21.93 19.09 33.46
CA LEU A 326 21.31 20.30 32.91
C LEU A 326 19.77 20.29 32.93
N GLU A 327 19.13 19.21 33.39
CA GLU A 327 17.67 19.09 33.46
C GLU A 327 17.01 20.11 34.41
N PRO A 328 17.54 20.34 35.65
CA PRO A 328 16.99 21.36 36.54
C PRO A 328 17.11 22.77 35.92
N VAL A 329 18.14 23.03 35.12
CA VAL A 329 18.35 24.32 34.44
C VAL A 329 17.28 24.56 33.39
N ALA A 330 16.94 23.54 32.59
CA ALA A 330 15.87 23.61 31.60
C ALA A 330 14.49 23.85 32.26
N LEU A 331 14.22 23.17 33.38
CA LEU A 331 12.98 23.38 34.15
C LEU A 331 12.92 24.77 34.79
N ALA A 332 14.04 25.23 35.35
CA ALA A 332 14.15 26.57 35.94
C ALA A 332 13.91 27.67 34.91
N LEU A 333 14.34 27.49 33.65
CA LEU A 333 14.06 28.43 32.56
C LEU A 333 12.55 28.60 32.35
N LEU A 334 11.77 27.52 32.41
CA LEU A 334 10.33 27.56 32.24
C LEU A 334 9.58 28.07 33.48
N GLN A 335 10.07 27.76 34.68
CA GLN A 335 9.37 28.06 35.94
C GLN A 335 9.78 29.40 36.54
N ASN A 336 11.08 29.63 36.71
CA ASN A 336 11.65 30.78 37.41
C ASN A 336 12.85 31.37 36.62
N PRO A 337 12.61 31.93 35.42
CA PRO A 337 13.68 32.43 34.57
C PRO A 337 14.47 33.60 35.18
N GLN A 338 13.86 34.37 36.07
CA GLN A 338 14.48 35.55 36.70
C GLN A 338 15.67 35.22 37.60
N THR A 339 15.65 34.04 38.23
CA THR A 339 16.70 33.59 39.15
C THR A 339 17.77 32.76 38.46
N LEU A 340 17.62 32.51 37.15
CA LEU A 340 18.47 31.58 36.42
C LEU A 340 19.75 32.26 35.93
N ASN A 341 20.89 31.83 36.45
CA ASN A 341 22.20 32.24 35.96
C ASN A 341 22.95 31.06 35.33
N LEU A 342 23.11 31.08 34.00
CA LEU A 342 23.78 30.00 33.25
C LEU A 342 25.28 29.86 33.59
N HIS A 343 25.94 30.94 34.00
CA HIS A 343 27.37 30.90 34.34
C HIS A 343 27.66 29.98 35.52
N SER A 344 26.72 29.84 36.46
CA SER A 344 26.86 28.96 37.63
C SER A 344 26.97 27.47 37.29
N TYR A 345 26.58 27.08 36.07
CA TYR A 345 26.58 25.70 35.59
C TYR A 345 27.77 25.38 34.67
N VAL A 346 28.64 26.36 34.39
CA VAL A 346 29.86 26.16 33.60
C VAL A 346 30.91 25.47 34.45
N LYS A 347 31.38 24.31 34.00
CA LYS A 347 32.45 23.53 34.63
C LYS A 347 33.60 23.37 33.64
N PRO A 348 34.62 24.25 33.71
CA PRO A 348 35.77 24.16 32.82
C PRO A 348 36.43 22.78 32.92
N GLY A 349 36.63 22.11 31.77
CA GLY A 349 37.27 20.79 31.70
C GLY A 349 36.31 19.59 31.65
N THR A 350 34.99 19.80 31.73
CA THR A 350 34.00 18.75 31.45
C THR A 350 33.44 18.94 30.03
N GLU A 351 33.54 17.92 29.17
CA GLU A 351 32.99 17.97 27.81
C GLU A 351 31.47 18.23 27.84
N GLY A 352 31.02 19.33 27.23
CA GLY A 352 29.61 19.73 27.19
C GLY A 352 29.16 20.68 28.31
N LEU A 353 30.05 21.09 29.21
CA LEU A 353 29.85 22.13 30.22
C LEU A 353 31.00 23.16 30.25
N SER A 354 31.89 23.13 29.25
CA SER A 354 33.13 23.92 29.28
C SER A 354 32.89 25.40 28.98
N THR A 355 31.82 25.72 28.24
CA THR A 355 31.44 27.10 27.91
C THR A 355 29.96 27.34 28.18
N ILE A 356 29.58 28.62 28.29
CA ILE A 356 28.17 29.02 28.45
C ILE A 356 27.34 28.56 27.24
N GLU A 357 27.93 28.61 26.04
CA GLU A 357 27.28 28.16 24.80
C GLU A 357 26.99 26.66 24.81
N GLU A 358 27.92 25.84 25.34
CA GLU A 358 27.70 24.40 25.50
C GLU A 358 26.58 24.11 26.50
N VAL A 359 26.54 24.82 27.63
CA VAL A 359 25.47 24.73 28.62
C VAL A 359 24.13 25.12 27.99
N ALA A 360 24.07 26.25 27.28
CA ALA A 360 22.89 26.74 26.59
C ALA A 360 22.39 25.74 25.54
N THR A 361 23.29 25.18 24.73
CA THR A 361 22.98 24.12 23.76
C THR A 361 22.45 22.87 24.46
N GLY A 362 23.04 22.48 25.60
CA GLY A 362 22.55 21.36 26.40
C GLY A 362 21.11 21.57 26.90
N VAL A 363 20.82 22.77 27.41
CA VAL A 363 19.47 23.18 27.84
C VAL A 363 18.49 23.20 26.66
N GLU A 364 18.89 23.78 25.53
CA GLU A 364 18.11 23.80 24.28
C GLU A 364 17.72 22.37 23.86
N GLN A 365 18.68 21.44 23.87
CA GLN A 365 18.43 20.06 23.46
C GLN A 365 17.49 19.32 24.41
N ILE A 366 17.52 19.63 25.71
CA ILE A 366 16.56 19.09 26.69
C ILE A 366 15.16 19.65 26.41
N LEU A 367 15.03 20.97 26.27
CA LEU A 367 13.76 21.64 25.98
C LEU A 367 13.17 21.13 24.66
N ALA A 368 13.96 21.04 23.59
CA ALA A 368 13.52 20.56 22.30
C ALA A 368 12.95 19.13 22.37
N HIS A 369 13.58 18.27 23.19
CA HIS A 369 13.11 16.91 23.41
C HIS A 369 11.84 16.85 24.28
N MET A 370 11.69 17.74 25.25
CA MET A 370 10.46 17.87 26.04
C MET A 370 9.29 18.32 25.17
N ILE A 371 9.48 19.36 24.35
CA ILE A 371 8.50 19.89 23.40
C ILE A 371 8.05 18.79 22.42
N ALA A 372 9.00 18.05 21.83
CA ALA A 372 8.69 17.02 20.85
C ALA A 372 7.97 15.78 21.42
N LYS A 373 7.96 15.60 22.74
CA LYS A 373 7.29 14.47 23.41
C LYS A 373 5.97 14.86 24.09
N ASP A 374 5.70 16.14 24.22
CA ASP A 374 4.49 16.62 24.87
C ASP A 374 3.24 16.35 24.03
N THR A 375 2.23 15.77 24.67
CA THR A 375 1.02 15.31 23.98
C THR A 375 0.21 16.48 23.43
N ASP A 376 0.07 17.57 24.20
CA ASP A 376 -0.66 18.76 23.76
C ASP A 376 0.03 19.43 22.58
N THR A 377 1.37 19.53 22.63
CA THR A 377 2.19 20.03 21.53
C THR A 377 2.01 19.21 20.26
N LEU A 378 2.06 17.88 20.36
CA LEU A 378 1.86 16.97 19.23
C LEU A 378 0.44 17.02 18.68
N ASN A 379 -0.58 17.16 19.53
CA ASN A 379 -1.97 17.28 19.11
C ASN A 379 -2.21 18.63 18.42
N HIS A 380 -1.63 19.71 18.92
CA HIS A 380 -1.75 21.03 18.32
C HIS A 380 -1.17 21.06 16.90
N VAL A 381 0.07 20.58 16.72
CA VAL A 381 0.72 20.55 15.40
C VAL A 381 -0.02 19.65 14.42
N ARG A 382 -0.59 18.52 14.87
CA ARG A 382 -1.46 17.67 14.03
C ARG A 382 -2.69 18.44 13.57
N SER A 383 -3.36 19.18 14.46
CA SER A 383 -4.52 20.00 14.06
C SER A 383 -4.17 21.12 13.08
N LEU A 384 -2.95 21.68 13.18
CA LEU A 384 -2.45 22.65 12.21
C LEU A 384 -2.24 21.97 10.85
N CYS A 385 -1.64 20.79 10.84
CA CYS A 385 -1.44 20.01 9.61
C CYS A 385 -2.77 19.58 8.96
N ASP A 386 -3.76 19.13 9.74
CA ASP A 386 -5.06 18.69 9.22
C ASP A 386 -5.87 19.83 8.58
N ARG A 387 -5.67 21.07 9.04
CA ARG A 387 -6.28 22.28 8.44
C ARG A 387 -5.51 22.79 7.22
N SER A 388 -4.35 22.22 6.92
CA SER A 388 -3.43 22.69 5.89
C SER A 388 -3.31 21.72 4.73
N ALA A 389 -2.85 22.21 3.58
CA ALA A 389 -2.56 21.36 2.42
C ALA A 389 -1.17 20.70 2.57
N VAL A 390 -1.08 19.62 3.36
CA VAL A 390 0.12 18.77 3.36
C VAL A 390 0.17 17.97 2.05
N MET A 391 1.30 18.05 1.34
CA MET A 391 1.46 17.49 -0.01
C MET A 391 2.40 16.28 0.00
N LEU A 392 2.06 15.25 -0.77
CA LEU A 392 2.96 14.18 -1.15
C LEU A 392 3.54 14.50 -2.54
N GLU A 393 4.86 14.67 -2.59
CA GLU A 393 5.60 14.96 -3.81
C GLU A 393 6.50 13.77 -4.16
N SER A 394 6.52 13.39 -5.44
CA SER A 394 7.41 12.37 -5.99
C SER A 394 8.13 12.91 -7.21
N SER A 395 9.45 12.72 -7.22
CA SER A 395 10.32 13.09 -8.33
C SER A 395 11.23 11.96 -8.77
N VAL A 396 11.75 12.02 -10.00
CA VAL A 396 12.77 11.05 -10.46
C VAL A 396 14.03 11.19 -9.60
N SER A 397 14.53 10.06 -9.12
CA SER A 397 15.74 10.02 -8.32
C SER A 397 16.95 10.46 -9.13
N LYS A 398 17.90 11.14 -8.47
CA LYS A 398 19.18 11.53 -9.09
C LYS A 398 19.97 10.33 -9.62
N THR A 399 19.78 9.15 -9.02
CA THR A 399 20.38 7.89 -9.48
C THR A 399 19.79 7.41 -10.79
N ALA A 400 18.47 7.42 -10.93
CA ALA A 400 17.80 7.02 -12.17
C ALA A 400 18.08 7.99 -13.32
N LEU A 401 18.16 9.30 -13.04
CA LEU A 401 18.55 10.30 -14.05
C LEU A 401 19.97 10.07 -14.60
N LYS A 402 20.93 9.74 -13.73
CA LYS A 402 22.30 9.42 -14.15
C LYS A 402 22.36 8.13 -14.96
N GLU A 403 21.59 7.11 -14.57
CA GLU A 403 21.49 5.85 -15.31
C GLU A 403 20.87 6.06 -16.72
N GLN A 404 19.85 6.92 -16.85
CA GLN A 404 19.29 7.32 -18.16
C GLN A 404 20.31 8.04 -19.04
N GLN A 405 21.03 9.03 -18.48
CA GLN A 405 22.04 9.78 -19.23
C GLN A 405 23.21 8.88 -19.68
N GLN A 406 23.64 7.95 -18.83
CA GLN A 406 24.69 6.98 -19.20
C GLN A 406 24.23 5.99 -20.27
N GLN A 407 22.94 5.64 -20.31
CA GLN A 407 22.38 4.79 -21.37
C GLN A 407 22.24 5.53 -22.70
N GLN A 408 21.87 6.81 -22.69
CA GLN A 408 21.84 7.64 -23.91
C GLN A 408 23.23 7.86 -24.51
N GLN A 409 24.29 7.89 -23.66
CA GLN A 409 25.67 8.04 -24.12
C GLN A 409 26.34 6.72 -24.51
N ARG A 410 25.86 5.57 -24.03
CA ARG A 410 26.36 4.24 -24.41
C ARG A 410 25.38 3.55 -25.34
N GLY A 411 25.46 3.87 -26.63
CA GLY A 411 24.68 3.23 -27.70
C GLY A 411 25.01 1.76 -27.97
N GLY A 412 25.29 0.93 -26.96
CA GLY A 412 25.69 -0.47 -27.18
C GLY A 412 25.68 -1.38 -25.95
N GLU A 413 24.83 -2.41 -26.04
CA GLU A 413 25.06 -3.80 -25.61
C GLU A 413 25.30 -4.22 -24.15
N GLN A 414 25.22 -3.36 -23.13
CA GLN A 414 25.11 -3.85 -21.75
C GLN A 414 23.68 -3.82 -21.21
N LYS A 415 22.97 -4.94 -21.43
CA LYS A 415 21.68 -5.32 -20.81
C LYS A 415 21.80 -5.53 -19.29
N SER A 416 22.18 -4.50 -18.53
CA SER A 416 21.58 -4.36 -17.21
C SER A 416 20.10 -4.10 -17.46
N LYS A 417 19.19 -4.91 -16.88
CA LYS A 417 17.73 -4.69 -17.05
C LYS A 417 17.47 -3.20 -16.81
N PRO A 418 17.03 -2.42 -17.81
CA PRO A 418 16.72 -1.03 -17.58
C PRO A 418 15.70 -1.02 -16.45
N LYS A 419 15.94 -0.22 -15.41
CA LYS A 419 14.84 0.12 -14.51
C LYS A 419 13.80 0.73 -15.43
N ASP A 420 12.63 0.09 -15.55
CA ASP A 420 11.57 0.53 -16.44
C ASP A 420 11.02 1.87 -15.93
N ILE A 421 11.74 2.96 -16.17
CA ILE A 421 11.39 4.30 -15.70
C ILE A 421 10.04 4.72 -16.30
N ASP A 422 9.77 4.29 -17.53
CA ASP A 422 8.51 4.51 -18.24
C ASP A 422 7.30 3.97 -17.46
N LYS A 423 7.45 2.86 -16.70
CA LYS A 423 6.37 2.32 -15.86
C LYS A 423 5.96 3.26 -14.74
N PHE A 424 6.84 4.20 -14.37
CA PHE A 424 6.61 5.18 -13.30
C PHE A 424 6.48 6.61 -13.82
N GLN A 425 6.31 6.79 -15.14
CA GLN A 425 6.22 8.12 -15.76
C GLN A 425 5.11 8.98 -15.15
N LEU A 426 3.94 8.40 -14.86
CA LEU A 426 2.82 9.06 -14.18
C LEU A 426 3.18 9.62 -12.79
N TYR A 427 4.24 9.09 -12.16
CA TYR A 427 4.67 9.44 -10.80
C TYR A 427 6.01 10.19 -10.76
N SER A 428 6.55 10.55 -11.92
CA SER A 428 7.85 11.22 -12.07
C SER A 428 7.84 12.70 -11.66
N ALA A 429 6.68 13.35 -11.73
CA ALA A 429 6.43 14.73 -11.31
C ALA A 429 5.07 14.82 -10.59
N PHE A 430 4.85 13.92 -9.64
CA PHE A 430 3.57 13.80 -8.94
C PHE A 430 3.53 14.70 -7.73
N SER A 431 2.46 15.49 -7.59
CA SER A 431 2.16 16.27 -6.40
C SER A 431 0.67 16.18 -6.11
N CYS A 432 0.33 15.75 -4.90
CA CYS A 432 -1.07 15.59 -4.49
C CYS A 432 -1.21 15.81 -2.98
N SER A 433 -2.34 16.39 -2.56
CA SER A 433 -2.66 16.49 -1.14
C SER A 433 -2.80 15.10 -0.52
N ILE A 434 -2.25 14.90 0.68
CA ILE A 434 -2.25 13.60 1.38
C ILE A 434 -3.66 13.00 1.48
N HIS A 435 -4.69 13.83 1.68
CA HIS A 435 -6.07 13.37 1.82
C HIS A 435 -6.69 12.85 0.51
N ARG A 436 -6.08 13.15 -0.64
CA ARG A 436 -6.60 12.80 -1.97
C ARG A 436 -5.78 11.70 -2.66
N VAL A 437 -4.64 11.30 -2.09
CA VAL A 437 -3.79 10.23 -2.64
C VAL A 437 -4.54 8.91 -2.57
N GLN A 438 -4.66 8.24 -3.71
CA GLN A 438 -5.36 6.96 -3.80
C GLN A 438 -4.48 5.79 -3.35
N PRO A 439 -5.08 4.69 -2.84
CA PRO A 439 -4.38 3.46 -2.45
C PRO A 439 -3.39 2.94 -3.50
N HIS A 440 -3.84 2.77 -4.75
CA HIS A 440 -2.99 2.26 -5.84
C HIS A 440 -1.82 3.20 -6.18
N GLN A 441 -2.01 4.52 -6.06
CA GLN A 441 -0.95 5.50 -6.27
C GLN A 441 0.11 5.37 -5.18
N THR A 442 -0.30 5.22 -3.92
CA THR A 442 0.62 5.00 -2.80
C THR A 442 1.49 3.77 -3.03
N LEU A 443 0.91 2.64 -3.43
CA LEU A 443 1.67 1.40 -3.71
C LEU A 443 2.63 1.57 -4.90
N ALA A 444 2.19 2.24 -5.97
CA ALA A 444 3.05 2.50 -7.13
C ALA A 444 4.23 3.40 -6.78
N ILE A 445 3.99 4.47 -6.02
CA ILE A 445 5.01 5.40 -5.55
C ILE A 445 6.00 4.68 -4.62
N ASN A 446 5.51 3.90 -3.64
CA ASN A 446 6.35 3.09 -2.74
C ASN A 446 7.21 2.09 -3.51
N ARG A 447 6.65 1.45 -4.52
CA ARG A 447 7.39 0.53 -5.40
C ARG A 447 8.48 1.26 -6.17
N GLY A 448 8.17 2.43 -6.76
CA GLY A 448 9.15 3.25 -7.49
C GLY A 448 10.28 3.74 -6.60
N GLU A 449 9.98 4.10 -5.35
CA GLU A 449 10.98 4.47 -4.33
C GLU A 449 11.88 3.28 -3.95
N ASN A 450 11.30 2.10 -3.68
CA ASN A 450 12.04 0.88 -3.35
C ASN A 450 12.98 0.43 -4.49
N LEU A 451 12.58 0.63 -5.74
CA LEU A 451 13.41 0.37 -6.92
C LEU A 451 14.46 1.47 -7.18
N LYS A 452 14.52 2.51 -6.33
CA LYS A 452 15.39 3.68 -6.47
C LYS A 452 15.19 4.39 -7.81
N ILE A 453 13.95 4.41 -8.29
CA ILE A 453 13.52 5.13 -9.49
C ILE A 453 12.99 6.50 -9.07
N LEU A 454 12.13 6.53 -8.06
CA LEU A 454 11.51 7.74 -7.51
C LEU A 454 12.16 8.15 -6.19
N THR A 455 12.02 9.42 -5.83
CA THR A 455 12.29 9.99 -4.50
C THR A 455 11.02 10.65 -4.01
N VAL A 456 10.58 10.28 -2.80
CA VAL A 456 9.29 10.71 -2.27
C VAL A 456 9.49 11.60 -1.06
N LYS A 457 8.74 12.71 -1.00
CA LYS A 457 8.78 13.64 0.11
C LYS A 457 7.38 14.04 0.52
N VAL A 458 7.19 14.21 1.82
CA VAL A 458 6.01 14.87 2.37
C VAL A 458 6.38 16.32 2.65
N LYS A 459 5.70 17.25 2.00
CA LYS A 459 5.92 18.69 2.13
C LYS A 459 4.84 19.28 3.03
N VAL A 460 5.28 19.80 4.17
CA VAL A 460 4.46 20.51 5.15
C VAL A 460 4.69 22.01 4.95
N PRO A 461 3.64 22.83 4.75
CA PRO A 461 3.78 24.28 4.58
C PRO A 461 4.55 24.98 5.72
N ASP A 462 5.42 25.95 5.38
CA ASP A 462 6.22 26.69 6.36
C ASP A 462 5.36 27.56 7.30
N ALA A 463 4.16 27.96 6.88
CA ALA A 463 3.20 28.66 7.74
C ALA A 463 2.91 27.88 9.04
N ILE A 464 2.86 26.54 8.97
CA ILE A 464 2.61 25.68 10.12
C ILE A 464 3.75 25.77 11.12
N LYS A 465 5.00 25.87 10.65
CA LYS A 465 6.16 26.06 11.52
C LYS A 465 6.01 27.37 12.30
N ASN A 466 5.65 28.45 11.63
CA ASN A 466 5.52 29.76 12.25
C ASN A 466 4.39 29.80 13.28
N ASP A 467 3.23 29.22 12.96
CA ASP A 467 2.10 29.14 13.88
C ASP A 467 2.37 28.22 15.06
N PHE A 468 3.02 27.08 14.80
CA PHE A 468 3.51 26.17 15.84
C PHE A 468 4.46 26.87 16.80
N SER A 469 5.47 27.57 16.27
CA SER A 469 6.46 28.27 17.09
C SER A 469 5.81 29.36 17.94
N ARG A 470 4.91 30.15 17.34
CA ARG A 470 4.17 31.21 18.05
C ARG A 470 3.32 30.62 19.19
N TRP A 471 2.59 29.54 18.93
CA TRP A 471 1.76 28.89 19.94
C TRP A 471 2.61 28.26 21.06
N CYS A 472 3.73 27.62 20.73
CA CYS A 472 4.62 27.04 21.74
C CYS A 472 5.13 28.11 22.70
N VAL A 473 5.68 29.21 22.18
CA VAL A 473 6.31 30.25 23.00
C VAL A 473 5.28 31.07 23.80
N ASN A 474 4.10 31.32 23.24
CA ASN A 474 3.11 32.20 23.87
C ASN A 474 2.08 31.48 24.74
N VAL A 475 1.89 30.16 24.55
CA VAL A 475 0.83 29.39 25.21
C VAL A 475 1.38 28.21 26.00
N ARG A 476 1.93 27.19 25.32
CA ARG A 476 2.22 25.90 25.97
C ARG A 476 3.52 25.87 26.78
N TRP A 477 4.55 26.52 26.25
CA TRP A 477 5.94 26.54 26.77
C TRP A 477 6.36 27.95 27.20
N ARG A 478 5.40 28.83 27.41
CA ARG A 478 5.63 30.19 27.91
C ARG A 478 6.26 30.12 29.31
N PRO A 479 7.40 30.80 29.55
CA PRO A 479 7.95 30.90 30.90
C PRO A 479 6.96 31.58 31.85
N LYS A 480 6.87 31.10 33.09
CA LYS A 480 5.94 31.64 34.11
C LYS A 480 6.34 33.01 34.66
N GLY A 481 7.55 33.49 34.35
CA GLY A 481 8.05 34.82 34.71
C GLY A 481 8.71 35.51 33.52
N PHE A 482 9.16 36.75 33.72
CA PHE A 482 9.94 37.45 32.69
C PHE A 482 11.32 36.79 32.53
N ALA A 483 11.64 36.44 31.29
CA ALA A 483 12.91 35.82 30.92
C ALA A 483 13.74 36.83 30.15
N GLN A 484 15.02 36.93 30.50
CA GLN A 484 15.97 37.78 29.80
C GLN A 484 16.07 37.39 28.32
N PRO A 485 16.39 38.34 27.41
CA PRO A 485 16.47 38.07 25.98
C PRO A 485 17.34 36.85 25.62
N GLU A 486 18.44 36.62 26.34
CA GLU A 486 19.35 35.50 26.13
C GLU A 486 18.69 34.16 26.47
N LEU A 487 17.91 34.10 27.55
CA LEU A 487 17.15 32.90 27.94
C LEU A 487 15.98 32.64 27.01
N MET A 488 15.31 33.71 26.54
CA MET A 488 14.26 33.58 25.54
C MET A 488 14.79 33.08 24.20
N LYS A 489 16.00 33.48 23.82
CA LYS A 489 16.67 32.96 22.62
C LYS A 489 16.86 31.43 22.69
N ILE A 490 17.30 30.90 23.84
CA ILE A 490 17.44 29.45 24.04
C ILE A 490 16.09 28.73 23.85
N LEU A 491 14.99 29.31 24.37
CA LEU A 491 13.67 28.73 24.18
C LEU A 491 13.23 28.76 22.71
N LEU A 492 13.45 29.87 22.00
CA LEU A 492 13.12 30.01 20.58
C LEU A 492 13.90 29.00 19.73
N ASP A 493 15.19 28.88 19.97
CA ASP A 493 16.07 27.93 19.28
C ASP A 493 15.64 26.49 19.58
N ALA A 494 15.25 26.18 20.82
CA ALA A 494 14.73 24.86 21.20
C ALA A 494 13.41 24.53 20.51
N VAL A 495 12.48 25.49 20.39
CA VAL A 495 11.22 25.31 19.67
C VAL A 495 11.49 25.05 18.19
N GLU A 496 12.39 25.82 17.57
CA GLU A 496 12.75 25.62 16.17
C GLU A 496 13.44 24.28 15.90
N ASP A 497 14.40 23.88 16.73
CA ASP A 497 15.07 22.59 16.65
C ASP A 497 14.09 21.43 16.88
N SER A 498 13.20 21.55 17.87
CA SER A 498 12.16 20.54 18.13
C SER A 498 11.28 20.31 16.90
N TYR A 499 10.87 21.38 16.22
CA TYR A 499 10.04 21.26 15.03
C TYR A 499 10.81 20.63 13.87
N LYS A 500 11.96 21.20 13.51
CA LYS A 500 12.73 20.80 12.32
C LYS A 500 13.31 19.39 12.44
N ARG A 501 13.90 19.05 13.59
CA ARG A 501 14.68 17.82 13.76
C ARG A 501 13.85 16.65 14.27
N LEU A 502 12.82 16.91 15.07
CA LEU A 502 12.07 15.86 15.77
C LEU A 502 10.64 15.72 15.24
N ILE A 503 9.85 16.80 15.29
CA ILE A 503 8.40 16.75 14.99
C ILE A 503 8.14 16.59 13.49
N LEU A 504 8.77 17.38 12.62
CA LEU A 504 8.55 17.31 11.18
C LEU A 504 8.90 15.91 10.60
N PRO A 505 10.07 15.31 10.90
CA PRO A 505 10.35 13.94 10.48
C PRO A 505 9.38 12.90 11.06
N LEU A 506 8.89 13.10 12.28
CA LEU A 506 7.87 12.24 12.89
C LEU A 506 6.55 12.31 12.11
N LEU A 507 6.08 13.52 11.79
CA LEU A 507 4.85 13.74 11.01
C LEU A 507 4.97 13.14 9.61
N CYS A 508 6.06 13.41 8.89
CA CYS A 508 6.29 12.87 7.55
C CYS A 508 6.28 11.33 7.53
N ARG A 509 6.95 10.69 8.50
CA ARG A 509 6.90 9.22 8.65
C ARG A 509 5.50 8.73 9.00
N GLY A 510 4.81 9.41 9.90
CA GLY A 510 3.44 9.08 10.30
C GLY A 510 2.48 9.08 9.11
N TYR A 511 2.53 10.12 8.29
CA TYR A 511 1.72 10.20 7.06
C TYR A 511 2.05 9.08 6.08
N ARG A 512 3.33 8.81 5.80
CA ARG A 512 3.74 7.71 4.90
C ARG A 512 3.28 6.35 5.42
N THR A 513 3.39 6.11 6.72
CA THR A 513 2.97 4.86 7.37
C THR A 513 1.46 4.68 7.27
N LYS A 514 0.68 5.73 7.56
CA LYS A 514 -0.79 5.72 7.46
C LYS A 514 -1.26 5.47 6.03
N LEU A 515 -0.70 6.18 5.05
CA LEU A 515 -1.02 5.98 3.63
C LEU A 515 -0.72 4.54 3.19
N THR A 516 0.44 4.01 3.58
CA THR A 516 0.85 2.64 3.23
C THR A 516 -0.08 1.60 3.85
N ALA A 517 -0.40 1.73 5.14
CA ALA A 517 -1.29 0.79 5.82
C ALA A 517 -2.70 0.77 5.20
N VAL A 518 -3.25 1.95 4.87
CA VAL A 518 -4.54 2.06 4.17
C VAL A 518 -4.46 1.41 2.79
N ALA A 519 -3.38 1.67 2.05
CA ALA A 519 -3.22 1.17 0.70
C ALA A 519 -3.05 -0.35 0.64
N GLU A 520 -2.29 -0.93 1.55
CA GLU A 520 -2.12 -2.38 1.69
C GLU A 520 -3.43 -3.06 2.07
N LYS A 521 -4.16 -2.50 3.06
CA LYS A 521 -5.48 -3.02 3.47
C LYS A 521 -6.45 -3.07 2.29
N GLU A 522 -6.54 -1.98 1.53
CA GLU A 522 -7.44 -1.90 0.37
C GLU A 522 -7.02 -2.88 -0.74
N SER A 523 -5.72 -2.99 -1.02
CA SER A 523 -5.23 -3.92 -2.03
C SER A 523 -5.53 -5.37 -1.67
N VAL A 524 -5.35 -5.74 -0.40
CA VAL A 524 -5.69 -7.09 0.09
C VAL A 524 -7.19 -7.34 -0.01
N ALA A 525 -8.03 -6.37 0.38
CA ALA A 525 -9.49 -6.50 0.25
C ALA A 525 -9.91 -6.77 -1.21
N MET A 526 -9.31 -6.06 -2.17
CA MET A 526 -9.53 -6.30 -3.60
C MET A 526 -9.07 -7.68 -4.05
N PHE A 527 -7.90 -8.16 -3.59
CA PHE A 527 -7.44 -9.52 -3.90
C PHE A 527 -8.38 -10.58 -3.33
N VAL A 528 -8.85 -10.40 -2.09
CA VAL A 528 -9.83 -11.29 -1.46
C VAL A 528 -11.12 -11.33 -2.26
N ARG A 529 -11.66 -10.18 -2.66
CA ARG A 529 -12.88 -10.09 -3.50
C ARG A 529 -12.71 -10.84 -4.82
N ASN A 530 -11.60 -10.59 -5.52
CA ASN A 530 -11.31 -11.22 -6.81
C ASN A 530 -11.11 -12.74 -6.68
N LEU A 531 -10.40 -13.18 -5.64
CA LEU A 531 -10.17 -14.61 -5.39
C LEU A 531 -11.46 -15.31 -5.00
N ARG A 532 -12.27 -14.71 -4.13
CA ARG A 532 -13.59 -15.25 -3.73
C ARG A 532 -14.48 -15.45 -4.94
N GLN A 533 -14.58 -14.45 -5.82
CA GLN A 533 -15.37 -14.57 -7.05
C GLN A 533 -14.88 -15.73 -7.92
N ARG A 534 -13.55 -15.89 -8.09
CA ARG A 534 -12.97 -17.01 -8.85
C ARG A 534 -13.31 -18.37 -8.23
N LEU A 535 -13.16 -18.52 -6.91
CA LEU A 535 -13.45 -19.77 -6.19
C LEU A 535 -14.93 -20.17 -6.19
N LEU A 536 -15.83 -19.18 -6.26
CA LEU A 536 -17.28 -19.40 -6.29
C LEU A 536 -17.87 -19.45 -7.71
N THR A 537 -17.02 -19.46 -8.73
CA THR A 537 -17.46 -19.63 -10.13
C THR A 537 -18.13 -21.00 -10.27
N CYS A 538 -19.29 -21.04 -10.93
CA CYS A 538 -20.01 -22.29 -11.15
C CYS A 538 -19.13 -23.29 -11.94
N PRO A 539 -18.97 -24.54 -11.48
CA PRO A 539 -18.15 -25.52 -12.18
C PRO A 539 -18.84 -26.04 -13.44
N VAL A 540 -18.07 -26.28 -14.51
CA VAL A 540 -18.54 -26.99 -15.71
C VAL A 540 -18.68 -28.48 -15.38
N ARG A 541 -19.88 -29.04 -15.52
CA ARG A 541 -20.17 -30.45 -15.16
C ARG A 541 -20.39 -31.31 -16.39
N GLY A 542 -19.87 -32.54 -16.35
CA GLY A 542 -20.25 -33.61 -17.28
C GLY A 542 -19.80 -33.44 -18.72
N ARG A 543 -18.85 -32.54 -19.02
CA ARG A 543 -18.38 -32.25 -20.39
C ARG A 543 -16.89 -32.54 -20.52
N ALA A 544 -16.48 -33.06 -21.68
CA ALA A 544 -15.08 -33.07 -22.07
C ALA A 544 -14.63 -31.65 -22.44
N ILE A 545 -13.45 -31.26 -21.96
CA ILE A 545 -12.95 -29.88 -22.04
C ILE A 545 -11.55 -29.88 -22.65
N MET A 546 -11.29 -28.98 -23.59
CA MET A 546 -9.95 -28.65 -24.07
C MET A 546 -9.47 -27.39 -23.36
N GLY A 547 -8.56 -27.54 -22.40
CA GLY A 547 -7.82 -26.43 -21.82
C GLY A 547 -6.71 -25.97 -22.76
N VAL A 548 -6.67 -24.67 -23.03
CA VAL A 548 -5.68 -24.01 -23.87
C VAL A 548 -4.93 -22.99 -23.03
N ASP A 549 -3.62 -23.16 -22.87
CA ASP A 549 -2.72 -22.17 -22.28
C ASP A 549 -2.01 -21.41 -23.42
N PRO A 550 -2.42 -20.17 -23.74
CA PRO A 550 -1.93 -19.44 -24.90
C PRO A 550 -0.44 -19.08 -24.80
N GLY A 551 0.22 -18.98 -25.95
CA GLY A 551 1.60 -18.50 -26.01
C GLY A 551 2.12 -18.30 -27.43
N TYR A 552 3.05 -17.35 -27.58
CA TYR A 552 3.72 -17.09 -28.86
C TYR A 552 4.88 -18.07 -29.11
N ARG A 553 6.08 -17.76 -28.61
CA ARG A 553 7.33 -18.50 -28.92
C ARG A 553 7.32 -19.96 -28.46
N HIS A 554 6.62 -20.26 -27.36
CA HIS A 554 6.55 -21.60 -26.80
C HIS A 554 5.28 -22.35 -27.21
N GLY A 555 4.53 -21.82 -28.19
CA GLY A 555 3.24 -22.34 -28.62
C GLY A 555 2.15 -22.25 -27.55
N CYS A 556 0.93 -22.61 -27.97
CA CYS A 556 -0.22 -22.82 -27.10
C CYS A 556 -0.22 -24.28 -26.61
N LYS A 557 -0.27 -24.49 -25.29
CA LYS A 557 -0.33 -25.84 -24.72
C LYS A 557 -1.78 -26.26 -24.62
N LEU A 558 -2.04 -27.50 -24.97
CA LEU A 558 -3.37 -28.10 -24.97
C LEU A 558 -3.41 -29.23 -23.94
N ALA A 559 -4.52 -29.31 -23.23
CA ALA A 559 -4.86 -30.45 -22.39
C ALA A 559 -6.34 -30.79 -22.60
N ILE A 560 -6.64 -32.03 -22.97
CA ILE A 560 -8.01 -32.52 -23.12
C ILE A 560 -8.36 -33.31 -21.88
N LEU A 561 -9.44 -32.90 -21.22
CA LEU A 561 -9.95 -33.49 -20.00
C LEU A 561 -11.26 -34.21 -20.30
N SER A 562 -11.46 -35.37 -19.69
CA SER A 562 -12.73 -36.08 -19.71
C SER A 562 -13.79 -35.37 -18.86
N SER A 563 -15.04 -35.82 -18.93
CA SER A 563 -16.15 -35.33 -18.10
C SER A 563 -15.94 -35.50 -16.59
N VAL A 564 -15.02 -36.37 -16.17
CA VAL A 564 -14.61 -36.59 -14.78
C VAL A 564 -13.25 -35.93 -14.44
N GLY A 565 -12.68 -35.15 -15.36
CA GLY A 565 -11.44 -34.39 -15.13
C GLY A 565 -10.15 -35.19 -15.32
N GLN A 566 -10.21 -36.40 -15.89
CA GLN A 566 -9.01 -37.16 -16.24
C GLN A 566 -8.36 -36.60 -17.50
N ILE A 567 -7.03 -36.55 -17.53
CA ILE A 567 -6.28 -36.10 -18.70
C ILE A 567 -6.32 -37.20 -19.77
N LEU A 568 -6.96 -36.90 -20.90
CA LEU A 568 -7.05 -37.80 -22.06
C LEU A 568 -5.90 -37.57 -23.04
N HIS A 569 -5.48 -36.31 -23.20
CA HIS A 569 -4.43 -35.94 -24.14
C HIS A 569 -3.78 -34.62 -23.78
N THR A 570 -2.52 -34.43 -24.17
CA THR A 570 -1.81 -33.16 -24.07
C THR A 570 -0.98 -32.93 -25.33
N ASP A 571 -0.89 -31.69 -25.78
CA ASP A 571 -0.13 -31.34 -26.98
C ASP A 571 0.32 -29.88 -26.95
N VAL A 572 1.14 -29.47 -27.92
CA VAL A 572 1.53 -28.08 -28.17
C VAL A 572 1.26 -27.74 -29.63
N VAL A 573 0.62 -26.59 -29.85
CA VAL A 573 0.28 -26.08 -31.18
C VAL A 573 0.78 -24.65 -31.37
N TYR A 574 1.28 -24.33 -32.56
CA TYR A 574 1.86 -23.02 -32.86
C TYR A 574 0.91 -22.18 -33.72
N LEU A 575 -0.15 -21.67 -33.09
CA LEU A 575 -1.23 -20.94 -33.77
C LEU A 575 -0.77 -19.60 -34.38
N HIS A 576 0.22 -18.95 -33.76
CA HIS A 576 0.67 -17.59 -34.10
C HIS A 576 1.87 -17.56 -35.06
N SER A 577 2.22 -18.71 -35.65
CA SER A 577 3.32 -18.83 -36.62
C SER A 577 2.76 -18.98 -38.03
N SER A 578 3.59 -18.78 -39.06
CA SER A 578 3.19 -18.88 -40.49
C SER A 578 2.56 -20.22 -40.90
N GLY A 579 2.65 -21.26 -40.06
CA GLY A 579 2.01 -22.58 -40.22
C GLY A 579 0.60 -22.72 -39.62
N GLY A 580 -0.06 -21.67 -39.16
CA GLY A 580 -1.33 -21.74 -38.41
C GLY A 580 -2.47 -22.54 -39.08
N LYS A 581 -2.51 -22.64 -40.41
CA LYS A 581 -3.52 -23.45 -41.14
C LYS A 581 -3.37 -24.96 -40.90
N ASN A 582 -2.14 -25.45 -40.74
CA ASN A 582 -1.89 -26.88 -40.48
C ASN A 582 -2.28 -27.26 -39.04
N GLU A 583 -2.11 -26.34 -38.11
CA GLU A 583 -2.47 -26.54 -36.69
C GLU A 583 -4.00 -26.55 -36.48
N ALA A 584 -4.77 -25.84 -37.30
CA ALA A 584 -6.25 -25.90 -37.26
C ALA A 584 -6.76 -27.32 -37.52
N GLY A 585 -6.22 -28.01 -38.52
CA GLY A 585 -6.59 -29.41 -38.83
C GLY A 585 -6.32 -30.35 -37.65
N LYS A 586 -5.20 -30.14 -36.96
CA LYS A 586 -4.82 -30.89 -35.75
C LYS A 586 -5.81 -30.65 -34.61
N LEU A 587 -6.19 -29.40 -34.36
CA LEU A 587 -7.21 -29.05 -33.36
C LEU A 587 -8.54 -29.73 -33.66
N ARG A 588 -8.99 -29.71 -34.93
CA ARG A 588 -10.22 -30.39 -35.35
C ARG A 588 -10.16 -31.89 -35.11
N HIS A 589 -9.07 -32.55 -35.49
CA HIS A 589 -8.87 -33.97 -35.25
C HIS A 589 -8.99 -34.31 -33.76
N LEU A 590 -8.33 -33.53 -32.90
CA LEU A 590 -8.35 -33.74 -31.46
C LEU A 590 -9.74 -33.53 -30.85
N LEU A 591 -10.43 -32.45 -31.21
CA LEU A 591 -11.78 -32.17 -30.71
C LEU A 591 -12.77 -33.27 -31.12
N LEU A 592 -12.71 -33.74 -32.37
CA LEU A 592 -13.55 -34.85 -32.87
C LEU A 592 -13.25 -36.17 -32.16
N LYS A 593 -11.96 -36.53 -32.05
CA LYS A 593 -11.52 -37.79 -31.44
C LYS A 593 -12.02 -37.97 -29.99
N TYR A 594 -12.04 -36.89 -29.22
CA TYR A 594 -12.46 -36.91 -27.82
C TYR A 594 -13.85 -36.33 -27.58
N SER A 595 -14.63 -36.07 -28.64
CA SER A 595 -15.98 -35.47 -28.59
C SER A 595 -16.05 -34.22 -27.69
N CYS A 596 -15.03 -33.37 -27.79
CA CYS A 596 -14.88 -32.19 -26.96
C CYS A 596 -15.60 -30.98 -27.57
N GLN A 597 -16.62 -30.48 -26.87
CA GLN A 597 -17.46 -29.36 -27.33
C GLN A 597 -17.09 -28.03 -26.66
N THR A 598 -16.29 -28.07 -25.59
CA THR A 598 -15.97 -26.87 -24.81
C THR A 598 -14.47 -26.65 -24.78
N VAL A 599 -14.03 -25.49 -25.25
CA VAL A 599 -12.65 -25.01 -25.18
C VAL A 599 -12.55 -23.97 -24.08
N VAL A 600 -11.53 -24.05 -23.23
CA VAL A 600 -11.28 -23.06 -22.16
C VAL A 600 -9.94 -22.41 -22.44
N ILE A 601 -9.94 -21.09 -22.58
CA ILE A 601 -8.73 -20.34 -22.98
C ILE A 601 -8.18 -19.57 -21.78
N GLY A 602 -6.91 -19.81 -21.46
CA GLY A 602 -6.22 -19.09 -20.39
C GLY A 602 -6.12 -17.58 -20.69
N ASN A 603 -6.39 -16.73 -19.69
CA ASN A 603 -6.34 -15.27 -19.83
C ASN A 603 -4.91 -14.68 -19.75
N GLY A 604 -3.92 -15.45 -20.22
CA GLY A 604 -2.50 -15.12 -20.16
C GLY A 604 -1.99 -14.37 -21.41
N THR A 605 -0.68 -14.42 -21.61
CA THR A 605 -0.03 -13.84 -22.80
C THR A 605 -0.53 -14.53 -24.08
N ALA A 606 -0.81 -13.77 -25.14
CA ALA A 606 -1.36 -14.26 -26.42
C ALA A 606 -2.83 -14.76 -26.38
N CYS A 607 -3.56 -14.50 -25.29
CA CYS A 607 -4.94 -14.98 -25.15
C CYS A 607 -5.89 -14.39 -26.21
N ARG A 608 -5.75 -13.11 -26.55
CA ARG A 608 -6.63 -12.41 -27.51
C ARG A 608 -6.49 -12.98 -28.92
N GLU A 609 -5.26 -13.24 -29.33
CA GLU A 609 -4.95 -13.81 -30.63
C GLU A 609 -5.41 -15.28 -30.71
N THR A 610 -5.22 -16.04 -29.63
CA THR A 610 -5.71 -17.42 -29.56
C THR A 610 -7.24 -17.46 -29.57
N GLU A 611 -7.90 -16.56 -28.83
CA GLU A 611 -9.36 -16.42 -28.84
C GLU A 611 -9.88 -16.08 -30.24
N ALA A 612 -9.30 -15.08 -30.90
CA ALA A 612 -9.68 -14.69 -32.26
C ALA A 612 -9.57 -15.88 -33.23
N PHE A 613 -8.47 -16.64 -33.14
CA PHE A 613 -8.27 -17.83 -33.96
C PHE A 613 -9.35 -18.90 -33.74
N PHE A 614 -9.70 -19.22 -32.49
CA PHE A 614 -10.79 -20.17 -32.21
C PHE A 614 -12.16 -19.63 -32.63
N ALA A 615 -12.42 -18.34 -32.41
CA ALA A 615 -13.67 -17.68 -32.81
C ALA A 615 -13.87 -17.73 -34.34
N ASP A 616 -12.82 -17.47 -35.12
CA ASP A 616 -12.86 -17.55 -36.58
C ASP A 616 -13.16 -18.98 -37.07
N LEU A 617 -12.49 -19.98 -36.49
CA LEU A 617 -12.74 -21.39 -36.84
C LEU A 617 -14.16 -21.85 -36.47
N ILE A 618 -14.68 -21.43 -35.32
CA ILE A 618 -16.06 -21.73 -34.89
C ILE A 618 -17.06 -21.06 -35.85
N LYS A 619 -16.84 -19.79 -36.20
CA LYS A 619 -17.69 -19.04 -37.15
C LYS A 619 -17.71 -19.68 -38.54
N GLN A 620 -16.57 -20.21 -38.99
CA GLN A 620 -16.45 -20.95 -40.25
C GLN A 620 -17.01 -22.38 -40.19
N ARG A 621 -17.61 -22.80 -39.06
CA ARG A 621 -18.13 -24.15 -38.84
C ARG A 621 -17.07 -25.26 -39.03
N PHE A 622 -15.80 -24.92 -38.82
CA PHE A 622 -14.67 -25.80 -39.09
C PHE A 622 -14.71 -27.10 -38.27
N PHE A 623 -15.31 -27.08 -37.08
CA PHE A 623 -15.36 -28.21 -36.15
C PHE A 623 -16.56 -29.16 -36.34
N GLN A 624 -17.36 -28.99 -37.40
CA GLN A 624 -18.49 -29.89 -37.66
C GLN A 624 -18.07 -31.38 -37.75
N PRO A 625 -18.91 -32.31 -37.24
CA PRO A 625 -20.28 -32.10 -36.72
C PRO A 625 -20.40 -31.61 -35.26
N LEU A 626 -19.28 -31.34 -34.57
CA LEU A 626 -19.34 -30.86 -33.19
C LEU A 626 -19.75 -29.38 -33.13
N ASP A 627 -20.65 -29.07 -32.19
CA ASP A 627 -20.97 -27.69 -31.83
C ASP A 627 -19.98 -27.21 -30.75
N VAL A 628 -18.90 -26.58 -31.21
CA VAL A 628 -17.80 -26.14 -30.34
C VAL A 628 -18.04 -24.71 -29.86
N SER A 629 -17.91 -24.51 -28.56
CA SER A 629 -17.92 -23.20 -27.91
C SER A 629 -16.65 -22.99 -27.08
N TYR A 630 -16.27 -21.73 -26.85
CA TYR A 630 -15.14 -21.38 -26.01
C TYR A 630 -15.56 -20.55 -24.79
N TRP A 631 -14.76 -20.61 -23.73
CA TRP A 631 -14.92 -19.93 -22.44
C TRP A 631 -13.64 -19.21 -22.02
#